data_AF-A0A538C9I3-F1
#
_entry.id   AF-A0A538C9I3-F1
#
_cell.length_a   1.000
_cell.length_b   1.000
_cell.length_c   1.000
_cell.angle_alpha   90.00
_cell.angle_beta   90.00
_cell.angle_gamma   90.00
#
_symmetry.space_group_name_H-M   'P 1'
#
loop_
_entity.id
_entity.type
_entity.pdbx_description
1 polymer ?
#
loop_
_entity_poly.entity_id
_entity_poly.type
_entity_poly.pdbx_seq_one_letter_code
_entity_poly.pdbx_strand_id
1 'polypeptide(L)'
;MHPPLTDATIGIYTFATIAAFIEVVGITHSSGAYGWWIALVVGLITTVFTALTGFADWLTLEWGSEIWKTATTHMLAMISATVLFALAAIFGHASYKHGDVSAGAFVLTLIGFGLLTLGGWLGGAIVYVHGMRVLSLVHE
;
A
#
# COMPACT_ATOMS: atom_id res chain seq x y z
N MET A 1 -6.02 15.24 -9.84
CA MET A 1 -5.20 15.57 -8.64
C MET A 1 -5.27 14.39 -7.67
N HIS A 2 -4.13 13.75 -7.39
CA HIS A 2 -3.79 12.78 -6.32
C HIS A 2 -2.43 12.04 -6.47
N PRO A 3 -1.56 12.24 -7.49
CA PRO A 3 -0.29 11.49 -7.58
C PRO A 3 0.58 11.51 -6.31
N PRO A 4 0.85 12.67 -5.66
CA PRO A 4 1.92 12.70 -4.66
C PRO A 4 1.62 11.91 -3.38
N LEU A 5 0.35 11.80 -2.97
CA LEU A 5 0.01 11.08 -1.73
C LEU A 5 0.09 9.56 -1.93
N THR A 6 -0.41 9.06 -3.07
CA THR A 6 -0.31 7.64 -3.41
C THR A 6 1.15 7.26 -3.66
N ASP A 7 1.90 8.09 -4.40
CA ASP A 7 3.33 7.87 -4.69
C ASP A 7 4.15 7.84 -3.40
N ALA A 8 3.89 8.77 -2.46
CA ALA A 8 4.52 8.76 -1.15
C ALA A 8 4.18 7.48 -0.37
N THR A 9 2.91 7.10 -0.31
CA THR A 9 2.45 5.90 0.40
C THR A 9 3.13 4.64 -0.16
N ILE A 10 3.16 4.48 -1.49
CA ILE A 10 3.80 3.36 -2.18
C ILE A 10 5.31 3.36 -1.90
N GLY A 11 5.97 4.51 -2.02
CA GLY A 11 7.40 4.65 -1.75
C GLY A 11 7.76 4.28 -0.31
N ILE A 12 6.95 4.68 0.67
CA ILE A 12 7.17 4.37 2.09
C ILE A 12 7.06 2.86 2.35
N TYR A 13 6.02 2.19 1.85
CA TYR A 13 5.90 0.73 2.02
C TYR A 13 6.94 -0.06 1.22
N THR A 14 7.36 0.45 0.07
CA THR A 14 8.47 -0.11 -0.70
C THR A 14 9.75 -0.04 0.13
N PHE A 15 10.06 1.14 0.69
CA PHE A 15 11.19 1.31 1.60
C PHE A 15 11.08 0.40 2.82
N ALA A 16 9.92 0.31 3.46
CA ALA A 16 9.70 -0.58 4.61
C ALA A 16 10.06 -2.03 4.25
N THR A 17 9.60 -2.51 3.09
CA THR A 17 9.87 -3.87 2.61
C THR A 17 11.36 -4.10 2.34
N ILE A 18 12.04 -3.13 1.73
CA ILE A 18 13.49 -3.19 1.49
C ILE A 18 14.24 -3.19 2.83
N ALA A 19 13.89 -2.29 3.75
CA ALA A 19 14.51 -2.18 5.07
C ALA A 19 14.37 -3.49 5.88
N ALA A 20 13.21 -4.13 5.80
CA ALA A 20 13.00 -5.44 6.41
C ALA A 20 13.88 -6.52 5.78
N PHE A 21 13.93 -6.55 4.45
CA PHE A 21 14.73 -7.53 3.71
C PHE A 21 16.22 -7.41 4.04
N ILE A 22 16.79 -6.20 3.99
CA ILE A 22 18.22 -5.98 4.26
C ILE A 22 18.61 -6.32 5.71
N GLU A 23 17.70 -6.13 6.67
CA GLU A 23 17.89 -6.58 8.05
C GLU A 23 17.91 -8.11 8.14
N VAL A 24 16.92 -8.77 7.55
CA VAL A 24 16.79 -10.25 7.58
C VAL A 24 17.98 -10.94 6.91
N VAL A 25 18.55 -10.36 5.83
CA VAL A 25 19.75 -10.90 5.18
C VAL A 25 21.07 -10.48 5.84
N GLY A 26 21.01 -9.73 6.95
CA GLY A 26 22.19 -9.36 7.75
C GLY A 26 23.07 -8.28 7.12
N ILE A 27 22.56 -7.49 6.17
CA ILE A 27 23.27 -6.32 5.63
C ILE A 27 23.32 -5.22 6.69
N THR A 28 22.24 -5.07 7.46
CA THR A 28 22.16 -4.17 8.61
C THR A 28 22.11 -4.98 9.91
N HIS A 29 22.57 -4.38 11.01
CA HIS A 29 22.58 -5.01 12.33
C HIS A 29 21.34 -4.67 13.18
N SER A 30 20.70 -3.52 12.92
CA SER A 30 19.50 -3.05 13.63
C SER A 30 18.81 -1.89 12.89
N SER A 31 19.56 -1.14 12.08
CA SER A 31 19.04 0.03 11.38
C SER A 31 17.95 -0.30 10.35
N GLY A 32 18.00 -1.49 9.74
CA GLY A 32 16.95 -1.97 8.84
C GLY A 32 15.66 -2.28 9.58
N ALA A 33 15.75 -2.92 10.76
CA ALA A 33 14.59 -3.12 11.64
C ALA A 33 13.95 -1.79 12.04
N TYR A 34 14.77 -0.80 12.43
CA TYR A 34 14.24 0.50 12.83
C TYR A 34 13.58 1.24 11.67
N GLY A 35 14.24 1.26 10.50
CA GLY A 35 13.71 1.87 9.29
C GLY A 35 12.40 1.21 8.83
N TRP A 36 12.33 -0.12 8.86
CA TRP A 36 11.15 -0.89 8.49
C TRP A 36 9.94 -0.51 9.33
N TRP A 37 10.04 -0.57 10.66
CA TRP A 37 8.88 -0.36 11.52
C TRP A 37 8.40 1.09 11.50
N ILE A 38 9.33 2.07 11.52
CA ILE A 38 8.98 3.49 11.40
C ILE A 38 8.29 3.75 10.05
N ALA A 39 8.80 3.17 8.97
CA ALA A 39 8.19 3.29 7.66
C ALA A 39 6.81 2.62 7.60
N LEU A 40 6.58 1.47 8.24
CA LEU A 40 5.23 0.89 8.35
C LEU A 40 4.26 1.87 9.02
N VAL A 41 4.65 2.51 10.13
CA VAL A 41 3.79 3.47 10.83
C VAL A 41 3.50 4.70 9.98
N VAL A 42 4.52 5.30 9.38
CA VAL A 42 4.34 6.48 8.49
C VAL A 42 3.52 6.09 7.25
N GLY A 43 3.74 4.90 6.71
CA GLY A 43 2.97 4.33 5.60
C GLY A 43 1.49 4.18 5.96
N LEU A 44 1.18 3.68 7.15
CA LEU A 44 -0.20 3.54 7.63
C LEU A 44 -0.87 4.90 7.82
N ILE A 45 -0.16 5.90 8.33
CA ILE A 45 -0.67 7.27 8.46
C ILE A 45 -0.98 7.87 7.08
N THR A 46 -0.03 7.78 6.14
CA THR A 46 -0.22 8.29 4.76
C THR A 46 -1.32 7.54 4.00
N THR A 47 -1.48 6.24 4.26
CA THR A 47 -2.56 5.42 3.72
C THR A 47 -3.94 5.94 4.08
N VAL A 48 -4.15 6.49 5.29
CA VAL A 48 -5.45 7.07 5.66
C VAL A 48 -5.84 8.17 4.67
N PHE A 49 -4.93 9.09 4.36
CA PHE A 49 -5.20 10.18 3.43
C PHE A 49 -5.43 9.67 2.00
N THR A 50 -4.59 8.74 1.54
CA THR A 50 -4.72 8.12 0.21
C THR A 50 -6.02 7.33 0.06
N ALA A 51 -6.43 6.60 1.11
CA ALA A 51 -7.65 5.80 1.10
C ALA A 51 -8.90 6.68 1.10
N LEU A 52 -8.93 7.77 1.87
CA LEU A 52 -10.05 8.71 1.87
C LEU A 52 -10.28 9.31 0.49
N THR A 53 -9.20 9.65 -0.20
CA THR A 53 -9.30 10.28 -1.52
C THR A 53 -9.71 9.26 -2.59
N GLY A 54 -9.16 8.05 -2.56
CA GLY A 54 -9.58 6.97 -3.45
C GLY A 54 -11.03 6.54 -3.20
N PHE A 55 -11.48 6.54 -1.94
CA PHE A 55 -12.86 6.24 -1.58
C PHE A 55 -13.84 7.31 -2.07
N ALA A 56 -13.48 8.59 -1.97
CA ALA A 56 -14.27 9.68 -2.53
C ALA A 56 -14.45 9.53 -4.05
N ASP A 57 -13.39 9.15 -4.77
CA ASP A 57 -13.47 8.86 -6.21
C ASP A 57 -14.37 7.65 -6.51
N TRP A 58 -14.23 6.57 -5.74
CA TRP A 58 -15.04 5.36 -5.91
C TRP A 58 -16.55 5.61 -5.74
N LEU A 59 -16.95 6.50 -4.82
CA LEU A 59 -18.35 6.87 -4.60
C LEU A 59 -19.01 7.57 -5.80
N THR A 60 -18.23 8.10 -6.74
CA THR A 60 -18.75 8.77 -7.95
C THR A 60 -19.03 7.80 -9.10
N LEU A 61 -18.64 6.54 -8.98
CA LEU A 61 -18.74 5.55 -10.05
C LEU A 61 -20.15 4.97 -10.14
N GLU A 62 -20.61 4.77 -11.37
CA GLU A 62 -21.85 4.04 -11.62
C GLU A 62 -21.71 2.60 -11.13
N TRP A 63 -22.60 2.20 -10.23
CA TRP A 63 -22.57 0.89 -9.62
C TRP A 63 -22.72 -0.23 -10.66
N GLY A 64 -21.87 -1.23 -10.60
CA GLY A 64 -21.90 -2.38 -11.52
C GLY A 64 -21.23 -2.16 -12.88
N SER A 65 -20.80 -0.94 -13.20
CA SER A 65 -19.97 -0.66 -14.38
C SER A 65 -18.61 -1.39 -14.33
N GLU A 66 -17.97 -1.60 -15.49
CA GLU A 66 -16.66 -2.29 -15.55
C GLU A 66 -15.55 -1.54 -14.78
N ILE A 67 -15.61 -0.20 -14.80
CA ILE A 67 -14.73 0.65 -14.02
C ILE A 67 -14.98 0.51 -12.52
N TRP A 68 -16.25 0.41 -12.09
CA TRP A 68 -16.61 0.17 -10.69
C TRP A 68 -16.10 -1.19 -10.19
N LYS A 69 -16.21 -2.27 -11.01
CA LYS A 69 -15.69 -3.60 -10.65
C LYS A 69 -14.17 -3.58 -10.46
N THR A 70 -13.47 -2.92 -11.39
CA THR A 70 -12.01 -2.77 -11.34
C THR A 70 -11.58 -1.94 -10.13
N ALA A 71 -12.24 -0.80 -9.89
CA ALA A 71 -11.98 0.07 -8.75
C ALA A 71 -12.29 -0.59 -7.41
N THR A 72 -13.35 -1.40 -7.33
CA THR A 72 -13.67 -2.19 -6.14
C THR A 72 -12.61 -3.25 -5.87
N THR A 73 -12.15 -3.96 -6.91
CA THR A 73 -11.09 -4.96 -6.78
C THR A 73 -9.77 -4.32 -6.34
N HIS A 74 -9.43 -3.15 -6.91
CA HIS A 74 -8.30 -2.34 -6.47
C HIS A 74 -8.44 -1.97 -4.98
N MET A 75 -9.58 -1.42 -4.57
CA MET A 75 -9.82 -1.02 -3.18
C MET A 75 -9.69 -2.22 -2.22
N LEU A 76 -10.24 -3.38 -2.57
CA LEU A 76 -10.12 -4.60 -1.75
C LEU A 76 -8.66 -5.07 -1.62
N ALA A 77 -7.88 -5.01 -2.70
CA ALA A 77 -6.45 -5.31 -2.64
C ALA A 77 -5.70 -4.35 -1.72
N MET A 78 -6.00 -3.05 -1.80
CA MET A 78 -5.38 -2.00 -0.97
C MET A 78 -5.76 -2.11 0.50
N ILE A 79 -7.03 -2.41 0.82
CA ILE A 79 -7.46 -2.67 2.20
C ILE A 79 -6.73 -3.90 2.76
N SER A 80 -6.65 -4.96 1.98
CA SER A 80 -5.96 -6.20 2.40
C SER A 80 -4.47 -5.95 2.64
N ALA A 81 -3.79 -5.22 1.75
CA ALA A 81 -2.41 -4.81 1.94
C ALA A 81 -2.22 -3.98 3.22
N THR A 82 -3.12 -3.00 3.44
CA THR A 82 -3.10 -2.12 4.63
C THR A 82 -3.24 -2.92 5.91
N VAL A 83 -4.17 -3.88 5.95
CA VAL A 83 -4.36 -4.78 7.09
C VAL A 83 -3.09 -5.60 7.35
N LEU A 84 -2.45 -6.16 6.32
CA LEU A 84 -1.23 -6.93 6.48
C LEU A 84 -0.06 -6.08 7.00
N PHE A 85 0.11 -4.86 6.49
CA PHE A 85 1.10 -3.92 7.02
C PHE A 85 0.82 -3.51 8.46
N ALA A 86 -0.45 -3.30 8.83
CA ALA A 86 -0.85 -3.03 10.21
C ALA A 86 -0.54 -4.21 11.14
N LEU A 87 -0.85 -5.44 10.72
CA LEU A 87 -0.52 -6.65 11.46
C LEU A 87 0.99 -6.85 11.56
N ALA A 88 1.76 -6.55 10.51
CA ALA A 88 3.21 -6.58 10.55
C ALA A 88 3.76 -5.57 11.58
N ALA A 89 3.22 -4.36 11.64
CA ALA A 89 3.62 -3.35 12.62
C ALA A 89 3.26 -3.77 14.06
N ILE A 90 2.06 -4.33 14.27
CA ILE A 90 1.57 -4.78 15.59
C ILE A 90 2.39 -5.97 16.10
N PHE A 91 2.49 -7.04 15.32
CA PHE A 91 3.19 -8.26 15.73
C PHE A 91 4.71 -8.13 15.66
N GLY A 92 5.21 -7.19 14.85
CA GLY A 92 6.63 -6.87 14.71
C GLY A 92 7.19 -5.97 15.81
N HIS A 93 6.34 -5.25 16.55
CA HIS A 93 6.79 -4.19 17.47
C HIS A 93 7.75 -4.69 18.56
N ALA A 94 7.54 -5.90 19.09
CA ALA A 94 8.42 -6.46 20.11
C ALA A 94 9.83 -6.74 19.56
N SER A 95 9.95 -7.34 18.38
CA SER A 95 11.23 -7.61 17.72
C SER A 95 11.93 -6.32 17.28
N TYR A 96 11.17 -5.37 16.74
CA TYR A 96 11.67 -4.05 16.37
C TYR A 96 12.40 -3.35 17.53
N LYS A 97 11.86 -3.42 18.76
CA LYS A 97 12.49 -2.83 19.95
C LYS A 97 13.84 -3.45 20.30
N HIS A 98 14.11 -4.67 19.83
CA HIS A 98 15.38 -5.37 19.98
C HIS A 98 16.26 -5.24 18.72
N GLY A 99 15.86 -4.41 17.75
CA GLY A 99 16.61 -4.22 16.50
C GLY A 99 16.45 -5.38 15.53
N ASP A 100 15.35 -6.14 15.58
CA ASP A 100 15.13 -7.33 14.75
C ASP A 100 13.79 -7.29 13.99
N VAL A 101 13.70 -8.05 12.91
CA VAL A 101 12.46 -8.29 12.15
C VAL A 101 12.09 -9.77 12.26
N SER A 102 11.07 -10.08 13.05
CA SER A 102 10.63 -11.46 13.19
C SER A 102 10.14 -12.05 11.87
N ALA A 103 10.35 -13.36 11.68
CA ALA A 103 9.92 -14.07 10.48
C ALA A 103 8.43 -13.87 10.15
N GLY A 104 7.56 -13.87 11.16
CA GLY A 104 6.12 -13.63 10.97
C GLY A 104 5.83 -12.23 10.46
N ALA A 105 6.44 -11.19 11.05
CA ALA A 105 6.23 -9.81 10.61
C ALA A 105 6.86 -9.55 9.23
N PHE A 106 7.97 -10.22 8.92
CA PHE A 106 8.58 -10.19 7.59
C PHE A 106 7.66 -10.79 6.52
N VAL A 107 7.10 -11.98 6.76
CA VAL A 107 6.15 -12.63 5.83
C VAL A 107 4.91 -11.75 5.61
N LEU A 108 4.35 -11.17 6.67
CA LEU A 108 3.23 -10.22 6.55
C LEU A 108 3.59 -9.01 5.70
N THR A 109 4.80 -8.47 5.88
CA THR A 109 5.31 -7.34 5.06
C THR A 109 5.41 -7.73 3.59
N LEU A 110 5.95 -8.91 3.27
CA LEU A 110 6.08 -9.40 1.88
C LEU A 110 4.73 -9.62 1.21
N ILE A 111 3.76 -10.25 1.90
CA ILE A 111 2.42 -10.46 1.34
C ILE A 111 1.71 -9.11 1.17
N GLY A 112 1.82 -8.21 2.15
CA GLY A 112 1.31 -6.84 2.06
C GLY A 112 1.87 -6.10 0.84
N PHE A 113 3.17 -6.22 0.60
CA PHE A 113 3.84 -5.63 -0.56
C PHE A 113 3.41 -6.27 -1.89
N GLY A 114 3.19 -7.58 -1.92
CA GLY A 114 2.62 -8.26 -3.08
C GLY A 114 1.23 -7.74 -3.43
N LEU A 115 0.35 -7.57 -2.43
CA LEU A 115 -0.98 -6.98 -2.64
C LEU A 115 -0.93 -5.50 -3.00
N LEU A 116 0.00 -4.73 -2.44
CA LEU A 116 0.27 -3.36 -2.85
C LEU A 116 0.65 -3.29 -4.35
N THR A 117 1.50 -4.20 -4.81
CA THR A 117 1.92 -4.28 -6.22
C THR A 117 0.75 -4.62 -7.13
N LEU A 118 -0.08 -5.61 -6.77
CA LEU A 118 -1.33 -5.93 -7.46
C LEU A 118 -2.29 -4.73 -7.49
N GLY A 119 -2.45 -4.05 -6.35
CA GLY A 119 -3.23 -2.84 -6.22
C GLY A 119 -2.72 -1.75 -7.17
N GLY A 120 -1.41 -1.52 -7.26
CA GLY A 120 -0.80 -0.58 -8.19
C GLY A 120 -1.11 -0.90 -9.65
N TRP A 121 -1.04 -2.17 -10.05
CA TRP A 121 -1.42 -2.60 -11.40
C TRP A 121 -2.90 -2.33 -11.71
N LEU A 122 -3.80 -2.68 -10.78
CA LEU A 122 -5.24 -2.41 -10.90
C LEU A 122 -5.53 -0.90 -10.94
N GLY A 123 -4.82 -0.10 -10.13
CA GLY A 123 -4.91 1.36 -10.14
C GLY A 123 -4.50 1.94 -11.49
N GLY A 124 -3.43 1.41 -12.09
CA GLY A 124 -3.05 1.72 -13.46
C GLY A 124 -4.14 1.38 -14.47
N ALA A 125 -4.79 0.22 -14.35
CA ALA A 125 -5.89 -0.14 -15.24
C ALA A 125 -7.09 0.83 -15.13
N ILE A 126 -7.43 1.32 -13.93
CA ILE A 126 -8.49 2.32 -13.75
C ILE A 126 -8.20 3.59 -14.57
N VAL A 127 -6.95 4.04 -14.61
CA VAL A 127 -6.55 5.27 -15.31
C VAL A 127 -6.35 5.02 -16.81
N TYR A 128 -5.56 4.01 -17.18
CA TYR A 128 -5.08 3.81 -18.55
C TYR A 128 -5.99 2.94 -19.41
N VAL A 129 -6.80 2.07 -18.81
CA VAL A 129 -7.76 1.21 -19.55
C VAL A 129 -9.16 1.82 -19.51
N HIS A 130 -9.62 2.23 -18.33
CA HIS A 130 -10.97 2.80 -18.16
C HIS A 130 -11.02 4.32 -18.33
N GLY A 131 -9.89 4.98 -18.57
CA GLY A 131 -9.82 6.40 -18.94
C GLY A 131 -10.21 7.39 -17.84
N MET A 132 -10.29 6.93 -16.58
CA MET A 132 -10.69 7.79 -15.46
C MET A 132 -9.76 9.00 -15.36
N ARG A 133 -10.33 10.21 -15.46
CA ARG A 133 -9.61 11.50 -15.38
C ARG A 133 -8.62 11.79 -16.53
N VAL A 134 -8.64 11.00 -17.61
CA VAL A 134 -7.86 11.24 -18.85
C VAL A 134 -8.79 11.56 -20.02
N LEU A 135 -9.97 10.95 -20.08
CA LEU A 135 -10.99 11.26 -21.07
C LEU A 135 -12.01 12.26 -20.48
N SER A 136 -12.11 13.46 -21.07
CA SER A 136 -13.31 14.28 -20.89
C SER A 136 -14.43 13.61 -21.68
N LEU A 137 -15.20 12.73 -21.03
CA LEU A 137 -16.43 12.25 -21.65
C LEU A 137 -17.42 13.42 -21.61
N VAL A 138 -17.43 14.19 -22.71
CA VAL A 138 -18.57 15.03 -23.06
C VAL A 138 -19.77 14.09 -23.07
N HIS A 139 -20.79 14.39 -22.27
CA HIS A 139 -22.07 13.69 -22.33
C HIS A 139 -22.52 13.59 -23.79
N GLU A 140 -22.68 12.36 -24.29
CA GLU A 140 -23.58 12.08 -25.40
C GLU A 140 -24.93 11.61 -24.85
#